data_AF-A0A7W3ZLY9-F1
#
_entry.id   AF-A0A7W3ZLY9-F1
#
_cell.length_a   1.000
_cell.length_b   1.000
_cell.length_c   1.000
_cell.angle_alpha   90.00
_cell.angle_beta   90.00
_cell.angle_gamma   90.00
#
_symmetry.space_group_name_H-M   'P 1'
#
loop_
_entity.id
_entity.type
_entity.pdbx_description
1 polymer ?
#
loop_
_entity_poly.entity_id
_entity_poly.type
_entity_poly.pdbx_seq_one_letter_code
_entity_poly.pdbx_strand_id
1 'polypeptide(L)'
;VLLLAVALLATPDGPALPLAAAGYALLTALAVARPPTGRFDWLVPALFRAAEYGLILVLAQIAANKEVNGALPAAFGLVAALAYHHYDTVHRIRGGTGAPPRWLVRVSGGHEGRTLLVSLAAVASLDADRSPVVPGFASVLTALAVLLATLWLVESVRFQATSSAPATHDESGEPA
;
A
#
# COMPACT_ATOMS: atom_id res chain seq x y z
N VAL A 1 4.94 13.31 -3.88
CA VAL A 1 5.77 14.32 -3.20
C VAL A 1 4.94 15.16 -2.23
N LEU A 2 3.89 15.87 -2.68
CA LEU A 2 3.05 16.69 -1.81
C LEU A 2 2.48 15.93 -0.60
N LEU A 3 1.91 14.75 -0.80
CA LEU A 3 1.38 13.91 0.30
C LEU A 3 2.43 13.61 1.39
N LEU A 4 3.63 13.19 0.98
CA LEU A 4 4.72 12.89 1.92
C LEU A 4 5.22 14.16 2.62
N ALA A 5 5.31 15.28 1.91
CA ALA A 5 5.67 16.55 2.49
C ALA A 5 4.64 17.00 3.55
N VAL A 6 3.34 16.86 3.27
CA VAL A 6 2.27 17.13 4.24
C VAL A 6 2.38 16.17 5.43
N ALA A 7 2.61 14.88 5.20
CA ALA A 7 2.76 13.91 6.30
C ALA A 7 3.97 14.21 7.21
N LEU A 8 5.06 14.76 6.66
CA LEU A 8 6.27 15.13 7.42
C LEU A 8 6.15 16.48 8.14
N LEU A 9 5.45 17.45 7.54
CA LEU A 9 5.43 18.84 7.99
C LEU A 9 4.17 19.21 8.78
N ALA A 10 3.05 18.53 8.53
CA ALA A 10 1.80 18.78 9.22
C ALA A 10 1.67 17.87 10.45
N THR A 11 1.17 18.42 11.55
CA THR A 11 0.72 17.59 12.65
C THR A 11 -0.52 16.78 12.22
N PRO A 12 -0.65 15.52 12.65
CA PRO A 12 -1.78 14.67 12.29
C PRO A 12 -3.08 15.06 13.02
N ASP A 13 -3.23 16.32 13.45
CA ASP A 13 -4.32 16.76 14.33
C ASP A 13 -5.35 17.61 13.54
N GLY A 14 -5.32 17.55 12.21
CA GLY A 14 -6.15 18.40 11.35
C GLY A 14 -6.40 17.83 9.94
N PRO A 15 -7.22 18.53 9.13
CA PRO A 15 -7.72 17.99 7.85
C PRO A 15 -6.68 17.96 6.73
N ALA A 16 -5.51 18.59 6.91
CA ALA A 16 -4.50 18.72 5.86
C ALA A 16 -4.04 17.36 5.32
N LEU A 17 -3.80 16.39 6.20
CA LEU A 17 -3.33 15.05 5.82
C LEU A 17 -4.41 14.26 5.05
N PRO A 18 -5.66 14.12 5.52
CA PRO A 18 -6.74 13.51 4.76
C PRO A 18 -7.02 14.20 3.42
N LEU A 19 -6.97 15.53 3.37
CA LEU A 19 -7.16 16.29 2.13
C LEU A 19 -6.03 16.03 1.14
N ALA A 20 -4.77 15.98 1.61
CA ALA A 20 -3.64 15.62 0.76
C ALA A 20 -3.73 14.18 0.25
N ALA A 21 -4.22 13.24 1.08
CA ALA A 21 -4.45 11.85 0.68
C ALA A 21 -5.60 11.72 -0.32
N ALA A 22 -6.70 12.48 -0.15
CA ALA A 22 -7.80 12.53 -1.10
C ALA A 22 -7.37 13.15 -2.45
N GLY A 23 -6.58 14.23 -2.41
CA GLY A 23 -5.98 14.84 -3.59
C GLY A 23 -5.03 13.88 -4.30
N TYR A 24 -4.19 13.16 -3.55
CA TYR A 24 -3.35 12.08 -4.09
C TYR A 24 -4.20 11.02 -4.79
N ALA A 25 -5.23 10.48 -4.12
CA ALA A 25 -6.11 9.46 -4.67
C ALA A 25 -6.78 9.90 -5.98
N LEU A 26 -7.27 11.15 -6.03
CA LEU A 26 -7.87 11.71 -7.24
C LEU A 26 -6.84 11.82 -8.38
N LEU A 27 -5.66 12.36 -8.09
CA LEU A 27 -4.62 12.57 -9.09
C LEU A 27 -4.07 11.25 -9.64
N THR A 28 -3.89 10.23 -8.79
CA THR A 28 -3.43 8.92 -9.24
C THR A 28 -4.51 8.19 -10.04
N ALA A 29 -5.78 8.30 -9.65
CA ALA A 29 -6.89 7.76 -10.44
C ALA A 29 -6.96 8.40 -11.83
N LEU A 30 -6.81 9.74 -11.92
CA LEU A 30 -6.76 10.46 -13.19
C LEU A 30 -5.53 10.08 -14.04
N ALA A 31 -4.39 9.84 -13.42
CA ALA A 31 -3.17 9.41 -14.10
C ALA A 31 -3.35 8.01 -14.73
N VAL A 32 -3.92 7.06 -14.00
CA VAL A 32 -4.13 5.68 -14.48
C VAL A 32 -5.29 5.56 -15.46
N ALA A 33 -6.23 6.52 -15.47
CA ALA A 33 -7.32 6.56 -16.44
C ALA A 33 -6.86 6.84 -17.88
N ARG A 34 -5.61 7.29 -18.07
CA ARG A 34 -5.04 7.60 -19.39
C ARG A 34 -4.08 6.49 -19.83
N PRO A 35 -4.02 6.17 -21.14
CA PRO A 35 -3.00 5.26 -21.66
C PRO A 35 -1.58 5.80 -21.36
N PRO A 36 -0.65 4.95 -20.88
CA PRO A 36 0.71 5.37 -20.57
C PRO A 36 1.53 5.53 -21.86
N THR A 37 1.51 6.70 -22.46
CA THR A 37 2.23 7.03 -23.72
C THR A 37 3.45 7.93 -23.51
N GLY A 38 3.64 8.46 -22.30
CA GLY A 38 4.71 9.38 -21.94
C GLY A 38 6.05 8.68 -21.67
N ARG A 39 7.16 9.40 -21.96
CA ARG A 39 8.54 8.93 -21.71
C ARG A 39 8.82 8.52 -20.27
N PHE A 40 8.08 9.07 -19.30
CA PHE A 40 8.26 8.83 -17.88
C PHE A 40 7.14 7.99 -17.26
N ASP A 41 6.20 7.47 -18.04
CA ASP A 41 5.06 6.73 -17.49
C ASP A 41 5.49 5.40 -16.85
N TRP A 42 6.66 4.88 -17.24
CA TRP A 42 7.30 3.73 -16.59
C TRP A 42 7.67 3.98 -15.12
N LEU A 43 7.81 5.24 -14.68
CA LEU A 43 8.08 5.58 -13.28
C LEU A 43 6.83 5.54 -12.40
N VAL A 44 5.64 5.59 -13.00
CA VAL A 44 4.36 5.73 -12.28
C VAL A 44 4.16 4.63 -11.23
N PRO A 45 4.38 3.32 -11.53
CA PRO A 45 4.25 2.27 -10.53
C PRO A 45 5.19 2.46 -9.33
N ALA A 46 6.45 2.82 -9.60
CA ALA A 46 7.47 3.02 -8.57
C ALA A 46 7.14 4.22 -7.68
N LEU A 47 6.68 5.33 -8.26
CA LEU A 47 6.27 6.52 -7.52
C LEU A 47 5.04 6.25 -6.64
N PHE A 48 4.09 5.45 -7.11
CA PHE A 48 2.92 5.08 -6.31
C PHE A 48 3.31 4.19 -5.13
N ARG A 49 4.21 3.20 -5.32
CA ARG A 49 4.74 2.38 -4.22
C ARG A 49 5.49 3.22 -3.20
N ALA A 50 6.39 4.09 -3.66
CA ALA A 50 7.17 4.96 -2.78
C ALA A 50 6.27 5.90 -1.95
N ALA A 51 5.20 6.43 -2.56
CA ALA A 51 4.22 7.26 -1.86
C ALA A 51 3.45 6.46 -0.79
N GLU A 52 2.96 5.27 -1.13
CA GLU A 52 2.20 4.43 -0.19
C GLU A 52 3.07 3.97 0.98
N TYR A 53 4.27 3.43 0.71
CA TYR A 53 5.16 2.90 1.75
C TYR A 53 5.73 4.02 2.61
N GLY A 54 6.15 5.12 1.95
CA GLY A 54 6.65 6.30 2.63
C GLY A 54 5.61 6.88 3.59
N LEU A 55 4.35 6.98 3.16
CA LEU A 55 3.28 7.50 4.02
C LEU A 55 3.10 6.62 5.26
N ILE A 56 2.97 5.30 5.06
CA ILE A 56 2.76 4.34 6.15
C ILE A 56 3.90 4.43 7.18
N LEU A 57 5.15 4.45 6.71
CA LEU A 57 6.33 4.52 7.57
C LEU A 57 6.47 5.86 8.29
N VAL A 58 6.22 6.98 7.61
CA VAL A 58 6.25 8.32 8.23
C VAL A 58 5.21 8.43 9.34
N LEU A 59 3.96 8.01 9.09
CA LEU A 59 2.90 8.07 10.09
C LEU A 59 3.16 7.12 11.26
N ALA A 60 3.74 5.94 11.01
CA ALA A 60 4.15 5.03 12.07
C ALA A 60 5.29 5.57 12.93
N GLN A 61 6.25 6.29 12.33
CA GLN A 61 7.29 6.99 13.07
C GLN A 61 6.71 8.12 13.94
N ILE A 62 5.77 8.90 13.41
CA ILE A 62 5.07 9.96 14.18
C ILE A 62 4.31 9.34 15.35
N ALA A 63 3.60 8.23 15.12
CA ALA A 63 2.91 7.49 16.16
C ALA A 63 3.86 6.96 17.23
N ALA A 64 5.02 6.43 16.83
CA ALA A 64 6.05 5.97 17.77
C ALA A 64 6.61 7.12 18.62
N ASN A 65 6.80 8.31 18.04
CA ASN A 65 7.20 9.51 18.78
C ASN A 65 6.13 9.99 19.78
N LYS A 66 4.86 9.64 19.55
CA LYS A 66 3.73 9.84 20.49
C LYS A 66 3.52 8.62 21.41
N GLU A 67 4.51 7.75 21.57
CA GLU A 67 4.48 6.56 22.43
C GLU A 67 3.40 5.51 22.08
N VAL A 68 2.92 5.49 20.83
CA VAL A 68 2.01 4.46 20.35
C VAL A 68 2.79 3.16 20.08
N ASN A 69 2.85 2.31 21.09
CA ASN A 69 3.52 1.02 21.04
C ASN A 69 2.99 0.15 19.88
N GLY A 70 3.91 -0.50 19.17
CA GLY A 70 3.59 -1.45 18.08
C GLY A 70 3.30 -0.81 16.72
N ALA A 71 3.25 0.53 16.59
CA ALA A 71 2.98 1.19 15.31
C ALA A 71 4.04 0.86 14.23
N LEU A 72 5.33 0.90 14.57
CA LEU A 72 6.42 0.56 13.64
C LEU A 72 6.38 -0.90 13.19
N PRO A 73 6.33 -1.91 14.09
CA PRO A 73 6.16 -3.31 13.68
C PRO A 73 4.93 -3.54 12.79
N ALA A 74 3.78 -2.93 13.13
CA ALA A 74 2.57 -3.05 12.34
C ALA A 74 2.72 -2.45 10.93
N ALA A 75 3.38 -1.30 10.83
CA ALA A 75 3.71 -0.66 9.55
C ALA A 75 4.65 -1.51 8.70
N PHE A 76 5.69 -2.10 9.30
CA PHE A 76 6.57 -3.02 8.60
C PHE A 76 5.83 -4.27 8.11
N GLY A 77 4.95 -4.84 8.93
CA GLY A 77 4.10 -5.95 8.52
C GLY A 77 3.20 -5.60 7.34
N LEU A 78 2.59 -4.41 7.36
CA LEU A 78 1.78 -3.92 6.23
C LEU A 78 2.63 -3.74 4.98
N VAL A 79 3.76 -3.03 5.05
CA VAL A 79 4.67 -2.81 3.91
C VAL A 79 5.19 -4.14 3.36
N ALA A 80 5.50 -5.12 4.20
CA ALA A 80 5.90 -6.46 3.77
C ALA A 80 4.78 -7.15 2.97
N ALA A 81 3.53 -7.07 3.43
CA ALA A 81 2.37 -7.61 2.68
C ALA A 81 2.20 -6.92 1.32
N LEU A 82 2.31 -5.58 1.27
CA LEU A 82 2.24 -4.82 0.03
C LEU A 82 3.39 -5.19 -0.94
N ALA A 83 4.60 -5.36 -0.41
CA ALA A 83 5.79 -5.74 -1.18
C ALA A 83 5.66 -7.16 -1.74
N TYR A 84 5.17 -8.11 -0.93
CA TYR A 84 4.85 -9.47 -1.39
C TYR A 84 3.86 -9.46 -2.57
N HIS A 85 2.76 -8.72 -2.45
CA HIS A 85 1.78 -8.65 -3.54
C HIS A 85 2.33 -8.00 -4.81
N HIS A 86 3.18 -6.98 -4.67
CA HIS A 86 3.89 -6.40 -5.80
C HIS A 86 4.82 -7.42 -6.46
N TYR A 87 5.58 -8.18 -5.67
CA TYR A 87 6.47 -9.22 -6.17
C TYR A 87 5.72 -10.33 -6.91
N ASP A 88 4.60 -10.80 -6.35
CA ASP A 88 3.70 -11.79 -6.97
C ASP A 88 3.16 -11.30 -8.31
N THR A 89 2.76 -10.02 -8.38
CA THR A 89 2.29 -9.38 -9.62
C THR A 89 3.38 -9.36 -10.70
N VAL A 90 4.60 -8.96 -10.34
CA VAL A 90 5.73 -8.92 -11.29
C VAL A 90 6.05 -10.33 -11.78
N HIS A 91 6.03 -11.33 -10.90
CA HIS A 91 6.25 -12.73 -11.27
C HIS A 91 5.24 -13.23 -12.29
N ARG A 92 3.95 -12.98 -12.07
CA ARG A 92 2.89 -13.42 -12.99
C ARG A 92 2.99 -12.78 -14.37
N ILE A 93 3.32 -11.48 -14.42
CA ILE A 93 3.49 -10.75 -15.67
C ILE A 93 4.71 -11.29 -16.43
N ARG A 94 5.85 -11.49 -15.74
CA ARG A 94 7.06 -12.07 -16.37
C ARG A 94 6.84 -13.50 -16.84
N GLY A 95 6.08 -14.30 -16.09
CA GLY A 95 5.69 -15.66 -16.46
C GLY A 95 4.59 -15.75 -17.53
N GLY A 96 4.19 -14.63 -18.15
CA GLY A 96 3.20 -14.63 -19.26
C GLY A 96 1.75 -14.86 -18.84
N THR A 97 1.45 -14.92 -17.54
CA THR A 97 0.09 -15.18 -17.02
C THR A 97 -0.73 -13.91 -16.81
N GLY A 98 -0.10 -12.74 -16.94
CA GLY A 98 -0.75 -11.44 -16.84
C GLY A 98 -0.86 -10.91 -15.41
N ALA A 99 -1.66 -9.84 -15.24
CA ALA A 99 -1.84 -9.18 -13.95
C ALA A 99 -2.90 -9.91 -13.08
N PRO A 100 -2.84 -9.76 -11.74
CA PRO A 100 -3.87 -10.28 -10.84
C PRO A 100 -5.28 -9.82 -11.21
N PRO A 101 -6.32 -10.60 -10.86
CA PRO A 101 -7.68 -10.31 -11.26
C PRO A 101 -8.17 -9.00 -10.64
N ARG A 102 -8.92 -8.21 -11.43
CA ARG A 102 -9.36 -6.86 -11.04
C ARG A 102 -10.17 -6.81 -9.73
N TRP A 103 -10.87 -7.88 -9.37
CA TRP A 103 -11.62 -7.93 -8.10
C TRP A 103 -10.70 -7.85 -6.88
N LEU A 104 -9.47 -8.39 -6.97
CA LEU A 104 -8.48 -8.37 -5.90
C LEU A 104 -8.02 -6.94 -5.60
N VAL A 105 -7.82 -6.14 -6.64
CA VAL A 105 -7.50 -4.71 -6.52
C VAL A 105 -8.64 -3.94 -5.85
N ARG A 106 -9.89 -4.23 -6.21
CA ARG A 106 -11.07 -3.56 -5.64
C ARG A 106 -11.26 -3.90 -4.16
N VAL A 107 -11.18 -5.18 -3.79
CA VAL A 107 -11.35 -5.63 -2.39
C VAL A 107 -10.20 -5.16 -1.50
N SER A 108 -8.98 -5.09 -2.03
CA SER A 108 -7.82 -4.53 -1.32
C SER A 108 -7.81 -2.99 -1.25
N GLY A 109 -8.80 -2.33 -1.84
CA GLY A 109 -8.99 -0.87 -1.81
C GLY A 109 -8.06 -0.06 -2.72
N GLY A 110 -7.24 -0.73 -3.55
CA GLY A 110 -6.17 -0.05 -4.29
C GLY A 110 -5.18 0.67 -3.36
N HIS A 111 -4.19 1.34 -3.94
CA HIS A 111 -3.25 2.10 -3.11
C HIS A 111 -3.86 3.42 -2.65
N GLU A 112 -4.77 3.97 -3.44
CA GLU A 112 -5.51 5.19 -3.17
C GLU A 112 -6.36 5.05 -1.90
N GLY A 113 -7.19 4.00 -1.83
CA GLY A 113 -8.05 3.75 -0.69
C GLY A 113 -7.26 3.43 0.57
N ARG A 114 -6.18 2.65 0.47
CA ARG A 114 -5.31 2.34 1.62
C ARG A 114 -4.57 3.57 2.12
N THR A 115 -4.04 4.41 1.22
CA THR A 115 -3.39 5.68 1.58
C THR A 115 -4.38 6.57 2.33
N LEU A 116 -5.59 6.74 1.81
CA LEU A 116 -6.64 7.54 2.46
C LEU A 116 -7.06 6.96 3.82
N LEU A 117 -7.27 5.65 3.90
CA LEU A 117 -7.64 4.96 5.14
C LEU A 117 -6.56 5.13 6.22
N VAL A 118 -5.29 4.93 5.88
CA VAL A 118 -4.17 5.09 6.82
C VAL A 118 -4.04 6.55 7.27
N SER A 119 -4.22 7.52 6.37
CA SER A 119 -4.25 8.95 6.74
C SER A 119 -5.40 9.28 7.68
N LEU A 120 -6.61 8.78 7.42
CA LEU A 120 -7.78 8.98 8.29
C LEU A 120 -7.58 8.31 9.65
N ALA A 121 -7.04 7.09 9.67
CA ALA A 121 -6.71 6.39 10.91
C ALA A 121 -5.68 7.18 11.72
N ALA A 122 -4.61 7.70 11.09
CA ALA A 122 -3.63 8.51 11.78
C ALA A 122 -4.27 9.73 12.44
N VAL A 123 -5.12 10.48 11.72
CA VAL A 123 -5.81 11.63 12.31
C VAL A 123 -6.74 11.22 13.45
N ALA A 124 -7.54 10.17 13.24
CA ALA A 124 -8.53 9.75 14.23
C ALA A 124 -7.92 9.12 15.50
N SER A 125 -6.71 8.53 15.43
CA SER A 125 -6.10 7.82 16.55
C SER A 125 -4.90 8.52 17.19
N LEU A 126 -4.29 9.51 16.54
CA LEU A 126 -3.14 10.24 17.07
C LEU A 126 -3.51 11.60 17.67
N ASP A 127 -4.77 12.00 17.59
CA ASP A 127 -5.30 13.18 18.27
C ASP A 127 -5.24 12.99 19.80
N ALA A 128 -4.91 14.08 20.51
CA ALA A 128 -4.79 14.06 21.96
C ALA A 128 -6.14 13.81 22.65
N ASP A 129 -7.23 14.29 22.06
CA ASP A 129 -8.62 14.10 22.54
C ASP A 129 -9.30 12.87 21.91
N ARG A 130 -8.51 11.81 21.69
CA ARG A 130 -8.95 10.54 21.10
C ARG A 130 -10.22 10.00 21.79
N SER A 131 -11.24 9.72 20.98
CA SER A 131 -12.39 8.94 21.42
C SER A 131 -11.99 7.49 21.73
N PRO A 132 -12.42 6.90 22.87
CA PRO A 132 -12.07 5.53 23.24
C PRO A 132 -12.65 4.48 22.27
N VAL A 133 -13.64 4.85 21.46
CA VAL A 133 -14.29 3.97 20.48
C VAL A 133 -13.42 3.74 19.23
N VAL A 134 -12.51 4.67 18.92
CA VAL A 134 -11.64 4.57 17.74
C VAL A 134 -10.54 3.53 18.04
N PRO A 135 -10.30 2.54 17.17
CA PRO A 135 -9.17 1.63 17.32
C PRO A 135 -7.84 2.39 17.34
N GLY A 136 -6.85 1.90 18.09
CA GLY A 136 -5.52 2.50 18.07
C GLY A 136 -4.89 2.40 16.68
N PHE A 137 -4.04 3.38 16.31
CA PHE A 137 -3.42 3.43 14.99
C PHE A 137 -2.65 2.13 14.66
N ALA A 138 -1.89 1.60 15.62
CA ALA A 138 -1.18 0.33 15.47
C ALA A 138 -2.14 -0.84 15.18
N SER A 139 -3.30 -0.90 15.86
CA SER A 139 -4.32 -1.93 15.63
C SER A 139 -4.89 -1.87 14.22
N VAL A 140 -5.15 -0.68 13.69
CA VAL A 140 -5.61 -0.49 12.30
C VAL A 140 -4.57 -1.00 11.31
N LEU A 141 -3.30 -0.62 11.50
CA LEU A 141 -2.21 -1.09 10.65
C LEU A 141 -2.04 -2.61 10.71
N THR A 142 -2.11 -3.21 11.90
CA THR A 142 -2.05 -4.66 12.07
C THR A 142 -3.22 -5.36 11.38
N ALA A 143 -4.44 -4.87 11.57
CA ALA A 143 -5.62 -5.43 10.92
C ALA A 143 -5.48 -5.37 9.39
N LEU A 144 -5.06 -4.22 8.86
CA LEU A 144 -4.85 -4.06 7.42
C LEU A 144 -3.75 -5.00 6.91
N ALA A 145 -2.63 -5.11 7.64
CA ALA A 145 -1.53 -6.02 7.30
C ALA A 145 -2.02 -7.48 7.21
N VAL A 146 -2.71 -7.97 8.25
CA VAL A 146 -3.20 -9.35 8.33
C VAL A 146 -4.24 -9.63 7.25
N LEU A 147 -5.21 -8.73 7.07
CA LEU A 147 -6.29 -8.91 6.09
C LEU A 147 -5.73 -8.94 4.67
N LEU A 148 -4.85 -8.00 4.33
CA LEU A 148 -4.26 -7.94 2.99
C LEU A 148 -3.27 -9.07 2.73
N ALA A 149 -2.40 -9.40 3.70
CA ALA A 149 -1.50 -10.54 3.59
C ALA A 149 -2.27 -11.83 3.35
N THR A 150 -3.34 -12.06 4.14
CA THR A 150 -4.17 -13.26 4.00
C THR A 150 -4.88 -13.28 2.66
N LEU A 151 -5.51 -12.17 2.25
CA LEU A 151 -6.22 -12.05 0.99
C LEU A 151 -5.30 -12.37 -0.21
N TRP A 152 -4.10 -11.78 -0.23
CA TRP A 152 -3.15 -11.96 -1.33
C TRP A 152 -2.46 -13.30 -1.30
N LEU A 153 -2.13 -13.84 -0.12
CA LEU A 153 -1.56 -15.17 0.01
C LEU A 153 -2.56 -16.24 -0.45
N VAL A 154 -3.82 -16.15 -0.01
CA VAL A 154 -4.87 -17.09 -0.42
C VAL A 154 -5.09 -17.03 -1.92
N GLU A 155 -5.13 -15.84 -2.52
CA GLU A 155 -5.25 -15.73 -3.97
C GLU A 155 -4.02 -16.30 -4.67
N SER A 156 -2.80 -16.03 -4.19
CA SER A 156 -1.55 -16.55 -4.80
C SER A 156 -1.49 -18.08 -4.77
N VAL A 157 -1.83 -18.68 -3.63
CA VAL A 157 -1.92 -20.15 -3.51
C VAL A 157 -3.00 -20.71 -4.42
N ARG A 158 -4.19 -20.10 -4.46
CA ARG A 158 -5.27 -20.52 -5.35
C ARG A 158 -4.84 -20.43 -6.83
N PHE A 159 -4.17 -19.35 -7.21
CA PHE A 159 -3.69 -19.15 -8.56
C PHE A 159 -2.67 -20.23 -8.93
N GLN A 160 -1.68 -20.49 -8.09
CA GLN A 160 -0.71 -21.55 -8.37
C GLN A 160 -1.36 -22.94 -8.46
N ALA A 161 -2.32 -23.23 -7.58
CA ALA A 161 -3.01 -24.52 -7.58
C ALA A 161 -3.92 -24.73 -8.81
N THR A 162 -4.40 -23.65 -9.45
CA THR A 162 -5.37 -23.72 -10.56
C THR A 162 -4.78 -23.35 -11.91
N SER A 163 -3.65 -22.64 -11.94
CA SER A 163 -2.97 -22.29 -13.17
C SER A 163 -2.03 -23.42 -13.58
N SER A 164 -2.08 -23.81 -14.86
CA SER A 164 -1.02 -24.64 -15.47
C SER A 164 0.25 -23.81 -15.73
N ALA A 165 0.52 -22.80 -14.90
CA ALA A 165 1.65 -21.91 -15.05
C ALA A 165 2.94 -22.74 -14.92
N PRO A 166 3.84 -22.70 -15.91
CA PRO A 166 5.08 -23.45 -15.83
C PRO A 166 5.89 -22.94 -14.63
N ALA A 167 6.36 -23.85 -13.79
CA ALA A 167 7.34 -23.52 -12.76
C ALA A 167 8.71 -23.30 -13.42
N THR A 168 8.87 -22.17 -14.12
CA THR A 168 10.15 -21.78 -14.70
C THR A 168 11.14 -21.54 -13.56
N HIS A 169 12.10 -22.45 -13.40
CA HIS A 169 13.25 -22.22 -12.54
C HIS A 169 14.16 -21.25 -13.29
N ASP A 170 14.25 -20.02 -12.81
CA ASP A 170 15.09 -18.94 -13.38
C ASP A 170 16.60 -19.19 -13.14
N GLU A 171 17.01 -20.45 -12.99
CA GLU A 171 18.39 -20.86 -12.68
C GLU A 171 19.21 -21.27 -13.91
N SER A 172 18.61 -21.35 -15.12
CA SER A 172 19.40 -21.50 -16.34
C SER A 172 19.96 -20.13 -16.75
N GLY A 173 21.07 -19.73 -16.12
CA GLY A 173 21.79 -18.49 -16.41
C GLY A 173 22.42 -18.46 -17.82
N GLU A 174 21.61 -18.56 -18.87
CA GLU A 174 22.03 -18.28 -20.23
C GLU A 174 21.69 -16.83 -20.59
N PRO A 175 22.70 -15.99 -20.92
CA PRO A 175 22.44 -14.66 -21.45
C PRO A 175 21.84 -14.76 -22.86
N ALA A 176 20.85 -13.92 -23.11
CA ALA A 176 20.27 -13.67 -24.43
C ALA A 176 21.26 -13.03 -25.41
#